data_AF-A0A097PRT2-F1
#
_entry.id   AF-A0A097PRT2-F1
#
_cell.length_a   1.000
_cell.length_b   1.000
_cell.length_c   1.000
_cell.angle_alpha   90.00
_cell.angle_beta   90.00
_cell.angle_gamma   90.00
#
_symmetry.space_group_name_H-M   'P 1'
#
loop_
_entity.id
_entity.type
_entity.pdbx_description
1 polymer ?
#
loop_
_entity_poly.entity_id
_entity_poly.type
_entity_poly.pdbx_seq_one_letter_code
_entity_poly.pdbx_strand_id
1 'polypeptide(L)'
;MHAAEGGHAAVARLLLDCGAPWNVLSPSGLSAGDLASDDTYDLLLDHALRSELILGTVARRQNSDGPPAENYLESRVSFSEERVMDAESKAVMMAWERPLMEAHARAVCQGGKVLNIGFGMDLVDEAIQRYEPEEHTIVEAHPEVYARMLKLGWGEKKNVRIVFGRWQDVMPQLESYDGIFFDTYGEYYEDMRPGGIYSYFNGLCGDNAFFHVVYCQLVAMELANLGYSTQFIPLPVKDCVTE
;
A
#
# COMPACT_ATOMS: atom_id res chain seq x y z
N MET A 1 -13.63 -14.55 -21.07
CA MET A 1 -14.02 -13.25 -21.66
C MET A 1 -15.44 -13.27 -22.22
N HIS A 2 -15.74 -13.92 -23.36
CA HIS A 2 -17.12 -13.92 -23.89
C HIS A 2 -18.20 -14.44 -22.93
N ALA A 3 -17.90 -15.49 -22.15
CA ALA A 3 -18.83 -15.97 -21.12
C ALA A 3 -19.08 -14.92 -20.02
N ALA A 4 -18.07 -14.10 -19.71
CA ALA A 4 -18.19 -13.04 -18.72
C ALA A 4 -18.97 -11.83 -19.26
N GLU A 5 -18.62 -11.38 -20.47
CA GLU A 5 -19.32 -10.31 -21.19
C GLU A 5 -20.81 -10.61 -21.43
N GLY A 6 -21.15 -11.88 -21.69
CA GLY A 6 -22.53 -12.34 -21.87
C GLY A 6 -23.27 -12.66 -20.57
N GLY A 7 -22.67 -12.48 -19.39
CA GLY A 7 -23.28 -12.83 -18.10
C GLY A 7 -23.54 -14.34 -17.91
N HIS A 8 -22.81 -15.20 -18.62
CA HIS A 8 -23.00 -16.65 -18.61
C HIS A 8 -22.22 -17.30 -17.47
N ALA A 9 -22.62 -17.05 -16.22
CA ALA A 9 -21.92 -17.52 -15.02
C ALA A 9 -21.65 -19.04 -15.00
N ALA A 10 -22.59 -19.86 -15.46
CA ALA A 10 -22.40 -21.32 -15.53
C ALA A 10 -21.30 -21.73 -16.53
N VAL A 11 -21.22 -21.05 -17.67
CA VAL A 11 -20.17 -21.28 -18.67
C VAL A 11 -18.83 -20.78 -18.15
N ALA A 12 -18.81 -19.61 -17.53
CA ALA A 12 -17.61 -19.06 -16.92
C ALA A 12 -17.05 -20.02 -15.86
N ARG A 13 -17.90 -20.57 -14.98
CA ARG A 13 -17.51 -21.55 -13.97
C ARG A 13 -16.89 -22.81 -14.58
N LEU A 14 -17.55 -23.39 -15.58
CA LEU A 14 -17.02 -24.58 -16.27
C LEU A 14 -15.65 -24.32 -16.91
N LEU A 15 -15.45 -23.13 -17.49
CA LEU A 15 -14.17 -22.75 -18.08
C LEU A 15 -13.08 -22.66 -17.00
N LEU A 16 -13.37 -22.00 -15.87
CA LEU A 16 -12.45 -21.87 -14.74
C LEU A 16 -12.10 -23.24 -14.13
N ASP A 17 -13.10 -24.11 -13.95
CA ASP A 17 -12.90 -25.48 -13.44
C ASP A 17 -12.04 -26.33 -14.39
N CYS A 18 -12.08 -26.03 -15.69
CA CYS A 18 -11.21 -26.64 -16.71
C CYS A 18 -9.82 -25.99 -16.80
N GLY A 19 -9.48 -25.03 -15.92
CA GLY A 19 -8.18 -24.37 -15.87
C GLY A 19 -8.05 -23.14 -16.78
N ALA A 20 -9.15 -22.55 -17.24
CA ALA A 20 -9.08 -21.26 -17.91
C ALA A 20 -8.54 -20.19 -16.94
N PRO A 21 -7.53 -19.40 -17.34
CA PRO A 21 -6.94 -18.40 -16.46
C PRO A 21 -7.89 -17.21 -16.26
N TRP A 22 -8.03 -16.77 -15.02
CA TRP A 22 -8.86 -15.63 -14.65
C TRP A 22 -8.19 -14.28 -14.99
N ASN A 23 -6.85 -14.24 -14.99
CA ASN A 23 -6.01 -13.04 -15.09
C ASN A 23 -5.48 -12.76 -16.52
N VAL A 24 -6.00 -13.44 -17.55
CA VAL A 24 -5.59 -13.16 -18.93
C VAL A 24 -6.23 -11.87 -19.43
N LEU A 25 -5.41 -11.04 -20.07
CA LEU A 25 -5.82 -9.81 -20.72
C LEU A 25 -6.07 -10.04 -22.21
N SER A 26 -7.07 -9.34 -22.74
CA SER A 26 -7.28 -9.18 -24.17
C SER A 26 -6.18 -8.29 -24.80
N PRO A 27 -6.06 -8.24 -26.14
CA PRO A 27 -5.19 -7.28 -26.81
C PRO A 27 -5.48 -5.80 -26.49
N SER A 28 -6.69 -5.51 -25.99
CA SER A 28 -7.09 -4.16 -25.54
C SER A 28 -6.86 -3.94 -24.05
N GLY A 29 -6.18 -4.86 -23.34
CA GLY A 29 -5.87 -4.75 -21.92
C GLY A 29 -7.02 -5.05 -20.96
N LEU A 30 -8.10 -5.67 -21.43
CA LEU A 30 -9.27 -6.01 -20.59
C LEU A 30 -9.21 -7.47 -20.14
N SER A 31 -9.46 -7.72 -18.86
CA SER A 31 -9.63 -9.05 -18.30
C SER A 31 -11.07 -9.56 -18.47
N ALA A 32 -11.31 -10.83 -18.14
CA ALA A 32 -12.66 -11.35 -18.06
C ALA A 32 -13.50 -10.65 -16.98
N GLY A 33 -12.87 -10.21 -15.88
CA GLY A 33 -13.56 -9.51 -14.79
C GLY A 33 -13.94 -8.08 -15.15
N ASP A 34 -13.12 -7.38 -15.96
CA ASP A 34 -13.46 -6.05 -16.48
C ASP A 34 -14.71 -6.05 -17.37
N LEU A 35 -14.99 -7.19 -18.01
CA LEU A 35 -16.14 -7.38 -18.90
C LEU A 35 -17.37 -7.97 -18.18
N ALA A 36 -17.21 -8.43 -16.93
CA ALA A 36 -18.26 -9.15 -16.22
C ALA A 36 -19.26 -8.20 -15.56
N SER A 37 -20.51 -8.64 -15.46
CA SER A 37 -21.52 -8.04 -14.60
C SER A 37 -22.14 -9.07 -13.66
N ASP A 38 -22.71 -8.57 -12.55
CA ASP A 38 -23.55 -9.32 -11.62
C ASP A 38 -22.88 -10.63 -11.14
N ASP A 39 -23.62 -11.74 -11.11
CA ASP A 39 -23.17 -13.05 -10.63
C ASP A 39 -21.86 -13.55 -11.28
N THR A 40 -21.59 -13.14 -12.52
CA THR A 40 -20.36 -13.58 -13.20
C THR A 40 -19.14 -12.83 -12.68
N TYR A 41 -19.31 -11.58 -12.26
CA TYR A 41 -18.27 -10.81 -11.60
C TYR A 41 -17.89 -11.45 -10.25
N ASP A 42 -18.89 -11.74 -9.42
CA ASP A 42 -18.69 -12.36 -8.10
C ASP A 42 -18.02 -13.73 -8.22
N LEU A 43 -18.42 -14.52 -9.21
CA LEU A 43 -17.79 -15.80 -9.53
C LEU A 43 -16.31 -15.66 -9.88
N LEU A 44 -15.97 -14.71 -10.75
CA LEU A 44 -14.59 -14.48 -11.18
C LEU A 44 -13.74 -13.98 -10.01
N LEU A 45 -14.30 -13.09 -9.18
CA LEU A 45 -13.65 -12.56 -7.99
C LEU A 45 -13.36 -13.66 -6.97
N ASP A 46 -14.34 -14.50 -6.62
CA ASP A 46 -14.14 -15.64 -5.71
C ASP A 46 -13.09 -16.63 -6.23
N HIS A 47 -13.12 -16.93 -7.54
CA HIS A 47 -12.12 -17.81 -8.14
C HIS A 47 -10.71 -17.19 -8.12
N ALA A 48 -10.58 -15.91 -8.44
CA ALA A 48 -9.31 -15.18 -8.40
C ALA A 48 -8.72 -15.19 -6.98
N LEU A 49 -9.52 -14.86 -5.97
CA LEU A 49 -9.10 -14.85 -4.57
C LEU A 49 -8.58 -16.22 -4.10
N ARG A 50 -9.32 -17.30 -4.40
CA ARG A 50 -8.87 -18.66 -4.08
C ARG A 50 -7.58 -19.03 -4.79
N SER A 51 -7.45 -18.64 -6.05
CA SER A 51 -6.24 -18.89 -6.83
C SER A 51 -5.03 -18.19 -6.21
N GLU A 52 -5.15 -16.90 -5.90
CA GLU A 52 -4.07 -16.12 -5.30
C GLU A 52 -3.72 -16.59 -3.89
N LEU A 53 -4.69 -16.99 -3.05
CA LEU A 53 -4.40 -17.57 -1.74
C LEU A 53 -3.56 -18.85 -1.84
N ILE A 54 -3.88 -19.73 -2.79
CA ILE A 54 -3.13 -20.97 -3.02
C ILE A 54 -1.73 -20.64 -3.55
N LEU A 55 -1.64 -19.82 -4.61
CA LEU A 55 -0.38 -19.46 -5.24
C LEU A 55 0.53 -18.70 -4.28
N GLY A 56 0.00 -17.73 -3.52
CA GLY A 56 0.72 -16.99 -2.49
C GLY A 56 1.24 -17.90 -1.37
N THR A 57 0.46 -18.91 -0.95
CA THR A 57 0.92 -19.91 0.01
C THR A 57 2.08 -20.76 -0.52
N VAL A 58 2.04 -21.13 -1.81
CA VAL A 58 3.13 -21.87 -2.46
C VAL A 58 4.38 -20.98 -2.60
N ALA A 59 4.22 -19.74 -3.05
CA ALA A 59 5.30 -18.78 -3.24
C ALA A 59 6.00 -18.48 -1.90
N ARG A 60 5.27 -18.23 -0.82
CA ARG A 60 5.83 -18.00 0.53
C ARG A 60 6.68 -19.17 1.03
N ARG A 61 6.28 -20.41 0.73
CA ARG A 61 7.09 -21.61 1.06
C ARG A 61 8.38 -21.70 0.25
N GLN A 62 8.43 -21.09 -0.93
CA GLN A 62 9.60 -21.08 -1.80
C GLN A 62 10.53 -19.88 -1.53
N ASN A 63 9.99 -18.75 -1.07
CA ASN A 63 10.69 -17.48 -0.88
C ASN A 63 11.24 -17.23 0.54
N SER A 64 11.28 -18.23 1.43
CA SER A 64 11.86 -18.08 2.77
C SER A 64 13.35 -17.73 2.80
N ASP A 65 14.02 -17.67 1.63
CA ASP A 65 15.47 -17.47 1.48
C ASP A 65 15.86 -16.25 0.60
N GLY A 66 14.95 -15.29 0.37
CA GLY A 66 15.25 -14.08 -0.42
C GLY A 66 16.12 -13.05 0.33
N PRO A 67 17.10 -12.38 -0.34
CA PRO A 67 17.94 -11.38 0.32
C PRO A 67 17.10 -10.14 0.71
N PRO A 68 17.41 -9.47 1.84
CA PRO A 68 16.68 -8.28 2.26
C PRO A 68 16.87 -7.13 1.26
N ALA A 69 16.07 -6.06 1.42
CA ALA A 69 16.17 -4.79 0.69
C ALA A 69 17.47 -3.99 0.99
N GLU A 70 18.62 -4.66 1.14
CA GLU A 70 19.94 -4.08 1.43
C GLU A 70 20.36 -3.05 0.37
N ASN A 71 19.87 -3.15 -0.86
CA ASN A 71 20.25 -2.21 -1.92
C ASN A 71 19.66 -0.80 -1.78
N TYR A 72 18.49 -0.62 -1.15
CA TYR A 72 17.86 0.71 -1.13
C TYR A 72 18.57 1.69 -0.18
N LEU A 73 18.87 1.27 1.05
CA LEU A 73 19.46 2.12 2.09
C LEU A 73 20.91 2.56 1.79
N GLU A 74 21.59 1.81 0.92
CA GLU A 74 22.95 2.12 0.44
C GLU A 74 22.93 2.87 -0.91
N SER A 75 21.78 2.93 -1.58
CA SER A 75 21.63 3.61 -2.86
C SER A 75 21.50 5.13 -2.69
N ARG A 76 21.78 5.85 -3.77
CA ARG A 76 21.47 7.28 -3.83
C ARG A 76 20.01 7.46 -4.20
N VAL A 77 19.39 8.49 -3.65
CA VAL A 77 18.07 8.94 -4.08
C VAL A 77 18.15 10.30 -4.77
N SER A 78 17.34 10.48 -5.81
CA SER A 78 17.20 11.76 -6.49
C SER A 78 15.95 12.48 -6.00
N PHE A 79 16.08 13.76 -5.72
CA PHE A 79 14.99 14.62 -5.25
C PHE A 79 14.65 15.67 -6.30
N SER A 80 13.36 15.87 -6.56
CA SER A 80 12.81 17.08 -7.17
C SER A 80 11.59 17.55 -6.38
N GLU A 81 10.98 18.67 -6.77
CA GLU A 81 9.71 19.13 -6.20
C GLU A 81 8.57 18.13 -6.45
N GLU A 82 8.66 17.36 -7.54
CA GLU A 82 7.59 16.47 -7.99
C GLU A 82 7.77 15.01 -7.56
N ARG A 83 9.00 14.57 -7.23
CA ARG A 83 9.29 13.15 -6.99
C ARG A 83 10.56 12.88 -6.20
N VAL A 84 10.57 11.71 -5.56
CA VAL A 84 11.76 11.00 -5.07
C VAL A 84 11.90 9.71 -5.87
N MET A 85 13.09 9.48 -6.41
CA MET A 85 13.39 8.26 -7.16
C MET A 85 14.64 7.58 -6.61
N ASP A 86 14.69 6.27 -6.65
CA ASP A 86 15.88 5.49 -6.32
C ASP A 86 16.95 5.58 -7.43
N ALA A 87 18.09 4.92 -7.21
CA ALA A 87 19.20 4.89 -8.17
C ALA A 87 18.84 4.22 -9.51
N GLU A 88 17.79 3.41 -9.56
CA GLU A 88 17.29 2.74 -10.76
C GLU A 88 16.17 3.54 -11.46
N SER A 89 15.89 4.76 -11.01
CA SER A 89 14.77 5.59 -11.51
C SER A 89 13.40 4.94 -11.27
N LYS A 90 13.25 4.13 -10.22
CA LYS A 90 11.94 3.71 -9.73
C LYS A 90 11.39 4.79 -8.81
N ALA A 91 10.08 5.05 -8.92
CA ALA A 91 9.41 6.02 -8.07
C ALA A 91 9.37 5.49 -6.63
N VAL A 92 9.93 6.27 -5.70
CA VAL A 92 9.83 6.02 -4.26
C VAL A 92 8.63 6.77 -3.69
N MET A 93 8.44 8.02 -4.13
CA MET A 93 7.33 8.88 -3.71
C MET A 93 7.07 9.95 -4.77
N MET A 94 5.82 10.30 -5.02
CA MET A 94 5.42 11.31 -6.02
C MET A 94 4.48 12.38 -5.45
N ALA A 95 4.62 13.62 -5.91
CA ALA A 95 3.80 14.74 -5.44
C ALA A 95 2.29 14.59 -5.74
N TRP A 96 1.93 13.86 -6.79
CA TRP A 96 0.52 13.59 -7.15
C TRP A 96 -0.21 12.77 -6.07
N GLU A 97 0.53 12.08 -5.19
CA GLU A 97 -0.03 11.26 -4.10
C GLU A 97 -0.57 12.12 -2.94
N ARG A 98 -0.39 13.45 -2.98
CA ARG A 98 -0.83 14.36 -1.90
C ARG A 98 -2.29 14.13 -1.44
N PRO A 99 -3.31 14.00 -2.31
CA PRO A 99 -4.68 13.74 -1.86
C PRO A 99 -4.84 12.41 -1.12
N LEU A 100 -4.05 11.39 -1.49
CA LEU A 100 -4.02 10.10 -0.80
C LEU A 100 -3.42 10.27 0.60
N MET A 101 -2.29 10.98 0.70
CA MET A 101 -1.62 11.27 1.97
C MET A 101 -2.50 12.09 2.92
N GLU A 102 -3.28 13.05 2.40
CA GLU A 102 -4.25 13.80 3.19
C GLU A 102 -5.40 12.94 3.71
N ALA A 103 -5.86 11.96 2.92
CA ALA A 103 -6.87 11.00 3.34
C ALA A 103 -6.32 10.02 4.40
N HIS A 104 -5.09 9.56 4.25
CA HIS A 104 -4.39 8.73 5.24
C HIS A 104 -4.23 9.47 6.57
N ALA A 105 -3.72 10.71 6.55
CA ALA A 105 -3.61 11.55 7.73
C ALA A 105 -4.96 11.72 8.44
N ARG A 106 -6.05 11.95 7.69
CA ARG A 106 -7.40 12.05 8.26
C ARG A 106 -7.85 10.76 8.96
N ALA A 107 -7.51 9.60 8.41
CA ALA A 107 -7.88 8.32 8.99
C ALA A 107 -7.15 8.05 10.30
N VAL A 108 -5.84 8.29 10.34
CA VAL A 108 -4.98 7.97 11.50
C VAL A 108 -5.01 9.04 12.60
N CYS A 109 -5.33 10.30 12.27
CA CYS A 109 -5.40 11.39 13.23
C CYS A 109 -6.76 11.48 13.92
N GLN A 110 -7.02 10.60 14.90
CA GLN A 110 -8.22 10.67 15.77
C GLN A 110 -7.94 11.39 17.12
N GLY A 111 -6.82 12.12 17.21
CA GLY A 111 -6.25 12.62 18.46
C GLY A 111 -5.21 11.66 19.04
N GLY A 112 -4.45 12.11 20.04
CA GLY A 112 -3.43 11.29 20.70
C GLY A 112 -2.12 11.18 19.92
N LYS A 113 -1.46 10.03 20.00
CA LYS A 113 -0.13 9.78 19.43
C LYS A 113 -0.22 9.12 18.05
N VAL A 114 0.47 9.70 17.08
CA VAL A 114 0.51 9.20 15.70
C VAL A 114 1.93 8.77 15.34
N LEU A 115 2.06 7.59 14.71
CA LEU A 115 3.31 7.08 14.17
C LEU A 115 3.25 7.08 12.64
N ASN A 116 4.27 7.64 12.00
CA ASN A 116 4.57 7.42 10.60
C ASN A 116 5.83 6.55 10.47
N ILE A 117 5.77 5.51 9.63
CA ILE A 117 6.92 4.71 9.22
C ILE A 117 7.17 4.94 7.73
N GLY A 118 8.22 5.70 7.42
CA GLY A 118 8.55 6.17 6.06
C GLY A 118 8.24 7.66 5.88
N PHE A 119 9.26 8.52 5.86
CA PHE A 119 9.08 9.98 5.72
C PHE A 119 8.89 10.40 4.25
N GLY A 120 9.65 9.79 3.34
CA GLY A 120 9.57 10.02 1.91
C GLY A 120 9.70 11.51 1.54
N MET A 121 8.60 12.09 1.04
CA MET A 121 8.57 13.49 0.62
C MET A 121 8.15 14.49 1.69
N ASP A 122 7.61 14.07 2.84
CA ASP A 122 6.92 14.85 3.89
C ASP A 122 5.40 15.08 3.73
N LEU A 123 4.79 14.57 2.66
CA LEU A 123 3.39 14.86 2.32
C LEU A 123 2.40 14.44 3.40
N VAL A 124 2.53 13.22 3.92
CA VAL A 124 1.67 12.71 4.99
C VAL A 124 1.99 13.40 6.31
N ASP A 125 3.26 13.66 6.59
CA ASP A 125 3.70 14.27 7.83
C ASP A 125 3.18 15.71 7.93
N GLU A 126 3.25 16.48 6.85
CA GLU A 126 2.64 17.80 6.75
C GLU A 126 1.14 17.74 7.03
N ALA A 127 0.45 16.76 6.45
CA ALA A 127 -0.99 16.58 6.64
C ALA A 127 -1.33 16.18 8.09
N ILE A 128 -0.57 15.26 8.71
CA ILE A 128 -0.72 14.84 10.10
C ILE A 128 -0.55 16.04 11.03
N GLN A 129 0.48 16.86 10.82
CA GLN A 129 0.76 18.03 11.65
C GLN A 129 -0.37 19.08 11.64
N ARG A 130 -1.20 19.15 10.59
CA ARG A 130 -2.38 20.03 10.55
C ARG A 130 -3.49 19.61 11.53
N TYR A 131 -3.47 18.37 12.01
CA TYR A 131 -4.40 17.88 13.04
C TYR A 131 -3.89 18.05 14.46
N GLU A 132 -2.69 18.61 14.65
CA GLU A 132 -2.10 18.89 15.97
C GLU A 132 -2.13 17.69 16.95
N PRO A 133 -1.54 16.53 16.60
CA PRO A 133 -1.51 15.36 17.49
C PRO A 133 -0.72 15.64 18.77
N GLU A 134 -0.96 14.87 19.83
CA GLU A 134 -0.22 14.96 21.09
C GLU A 134 1.28 14.70 20.86
N GLU A 135 1.59 13.66 20.09
CA GLU A 135 2.92 13.32 19.62
C GLU A 135 2.85 12.77 18.19
N HIS A 136 3.81 13.16 17.36
CA HIS A 136 4.00 12.65 16.01
C HIS A 136 5.38 12.01 15.92
N THR A 137 5.45 10.68 15.98
CA THR A 137 6.70 9.94 15.79
C THR A 137 6.90 9.62 14.31
N ILE A 138 8.08 9.89 13.77
CA ILE A 138 8.46 9.58 12.38
C ILE A 138 9.67 8.65 12.41
N VAL A 139 9.55 7.48 11.78
CA VAL A 139 10.65 6.55 11.55
C VAL A 139 11.15 6.69 10.12
N GLU A 140 12.44 6.96 9.95
CA GLU A 140 13.07 7.08 8.63
C GLU A 140 14.42 6.36 8.61
N ALA A 141 14.62 5.48 7.63
CA ALA A 141 15.79 4.60 7.55
C ALA A 141 16.84 5.11 6.56
N HIS A 142 16.46 5.82 5.49
CA HIS A 142 17.35 6.24 4.43
C HIS A 142 18.15 7.49 4.85
N PRO A 143 19.50 7.44 4.88
CA PRO A 143 20.33 8.54 5.38
C PRO A 143 20.10 9.88 4.65
N GLU A 144 19.95 9.85 3.32
CA GLU A 144 19.72 11.09 2.54
C GLU A 144 18.32 11.70 2.78
N VAL A 145 17.29 10.87 2.96
CA VAL A 145 15.92 11.32 3.27
C VAL A 145 15.88 11.90 4.68
N TYR A 146 16.51 11.22 5.65
CA TYR A 146 16.69 11.72 7.01
C TYR A 146 17.42 13.07 7.05
N ALA A 147 18.53 13.20 6.31
CA ALA A 147 19.26 14.47 6.23
C ALA A 147 18.42 15.59 5.61
N ARG A 148 17.57 15.28 4.62
CA ARG A 148 16.61 16.23 4.04
C ARG A 148 15.54 16.63 5.07
N MET A 149 14.95 15.68 5.78
CA MET A 149 13.97 15.91 6.85
C MET A 149 14.51 16.92 7.87
N LEU A 150 15.75 16.74 8.34
CA LEU A 150 16.37 17.68 9.28
C LEU A 150 16.59 19.07 8.67
N LYS A 151 17.04 19.16 7.41
CA LYS A 151 17.20 20.46 6.71
C LYS A 151 15.89 21.22 6.53
N LEU A 152 14.77 20.51 6.41
CA LEU A 152 13.42 21.08 6.35
C LEU A 152 12.89 21.52 7.73
N GLY A 153 13.67 21.35 8.80
CA GLY A 153 13.33 21.81 10.15
C GLY A 153 12.40 20.86 10.92
N TRP A 154 12.19 19.63 10.44
CA TRP A 154 11.33 18.66 11.12
C TRP A 154 11.80 18.32 12.54
N GLY A 155 13.11 18.31 12.78
CA GLY A 155 13.68 18.09 14.12
C GLY A 155 13.41 19.21 15.12
N GLU A 156 12.94 20.38 14.66
CA GLU A 156 12.62 21.54 15.50
C GLU A 156 11.11 21.74 15.66
N LYS A 157 10.29 21.00 14.92
CA LYS A 157 8.82 21.08 15.04
C LYS A 157 8.40 20.64 16.44
N LYS A 158 7.44 21.37 17.01
CA LYS A 158 6.79 20.97 18.27
C LYS A 158 6.19 19.57 18.08
N ASN A 159 6.12 18.80 19.17
CA ASN A 159 5.44 17.49 19.23
C ASN A 159 5.88 16.47 18.17
N VAL A 160 6.98 16.71 17.45
CA VAL A 160 7.57 15.77 16.50
C VAL A 160 8.74 15.06 17.17
N ARG A 161 8.78 13.74 17.03
CA ARG A 161 9.85 12.88 17.48
C ARG A 161 10.36 12.09 16.29
N ILE A 162 11.66 12.22 16.00
CA ILE A 162 12.28 11.52 14.88
C ILE A 162 13.07 10.33 15.40
N VAL A 163 12.90 9.17 14.77
CA VAL A 163 13.66 7.95 15.06
C VAL A 163 14.37 7.50 13.78
N PHE A 164 15.70 7.58 13.78
CA PHE A 164 16.50 7.20 12.62
C PHE A 164 16.83 5.69 12.65
N GLY A 165 16.53 4.99 11.57
CA GLY A 165 16.86 3.59 11.38
C GLY A 165 15.73 2.78 10.76
N ARG A 166 16.01 1.51 10.46
CA ARG A 166 14.98 0.55 10.02
C ARG A 166 13.98 0.34 11.15
N TRP A 167 12.69 0.36 10.84
CA TRP A 167 11.64 0.23 11.86
C TRP A 167 11.76 -1.08 12.65
N GLN A 168 12.24 -2.15 12.02
CA GLN A 168 12.53 -3.43 12.67
C GLN A 168 13.59 -3.29 13.78
N ASP A 169 14.65 -2.52 13.51
CA ASP A 169 15.75 -2.31 14.45
C ASP A 169 15.39 -1.33 15.56
N VAL A 170 14.56 -0.33 15.25
CA VAL A 170 14.16 0.71 16.19
C VAL A 170 12.87 0.39 16.94
N MET A 171 12.23 -0.76 16.66
CA MET A 171 11.04 -1.24 17.36
C MET A 171 11.12 -1.13 18.89
N PRO A 172 12.24 -1.45 19.57
CA PRO A 172 12.34 -1.31 21.03
C PRO A 172 12.26 0.14 21.54
N GLN A 173 12.40 1.13 20.66
CA GLN A 173 12.26 2.55 20.98
C GLN A 173 10.81 3.01 20.84
N LEU A 174 9.98 2.29 20.06
CA LEU A 174 8.61 2.69 19.75
C LEU A 174 7.65 2.44 20.91
N GLU A 175 6.62 3.27 20.99
CA GLU A 175 5.59 3.21 22.03
C GLU A 175 4.27 2.65 21.48
N SER A 176 3.18 2.78 22.26
CA SER A 176 1.83 2.61 21.76
C SER A 176 1.34 3.90 21.09
N TYR A 177 0.64 3.74 19.97
CA TYR A 177 0.11 4.83 19.17
C TYR A 177 -1.37 4.61 18.89
N ASP A 178 -2.12 5.71 18.78
CA ASP A 178 -3.54 5.71 18.47
C ASP A 178 -3.78 5.57 16.95
N GLY A 179 -2.87 6.10 16.15
CA GLY A 179 -2.85 5.99 14.70
C GLY A 179 -1.46 5.66 14.16
N ILE A 180 -1.40 4.74 13.19
CA ILE A 180 -0.17 4.31 12.54
C ILE A 180 -0.34 4.40 11.03
N PHE A 181 0.49 5.21 10.39
CA PHE A 181 0.65 5.23 8.95
C PHE A 181 1.94 4.49 8.57
N PHE A 182 1.83 3.60 7.59
CA PHE A 182 2.92 2.73 7.14
C PHE A 182 3.07 2.85 5.62
N ASP A 183 4.14 3.50 5.17
CA ASP A 183 4.40 3.77 3.76
C ASP A 183 5.90 3.70 3.46
N THR A 184 6.41 2.47 3.51
CA THR A 184 7.81 2.16 3.30
C THR A 184 8.06 1.62 1.90
N TYR A 185 9.28 1.81 1.38
CA TYR A 185 9.68 1.23 0.11
C TYR A 185 9.92 -0.29 0.23
N GLY A 186 9.08 -1.09 -0.43
CA GLY A 186 9.32 -2.53 -0.65
C GLY A 186 8.89 -3.49 0.46
N GLU A 187 8.05 -3.05 1.40
CA GLU A 187 7.53 -3.90 2.50
C GLU A 187 6.02 -4.12 2.38
N TYR A 188 5.50 -5.15 3.07
CA TYR A 188 4.16 -5.69 2.88
C TYR A 188 3.34 -5.68 4.18
N TYR A 189 2.02 -5.82 4.07
CA TYR A 189 1.07 -5.83 5.20
C TYR A 189 1.34 -6.94 6.26
N GLU A 190 2.21 -7.91 5.95
CA GLU A 190 2.62 -9.00 6.85
C GLU A 190 3.38 -8.48 8.09
N ASP A 191 3.91 -7.26 8.03
CA ASP A 191 4.67 -6.61 9.10
C ASP A 191 3.79 -5.93 10.18
N MET A 192 2.46 -5.93 10.01
CA MET A 192 1.51 -5.24 10.88
C MET A 192 1.24 -5.99 12.20
N ARG A 193 1.24 -5.28 13.35
CA ARG A 193 1.00 -5.85 14.70
C ARG A 193 -0.28 -5.33 15.36
N PRO A 194 -1.01 -6.13 16.17
CA PRO A 194 -2.33 -5.75 16.70
C PRO A 194 -2.34 -4.52 17.62
N GLY A 195 -3.35 -3.65 17.44
CA GLY A 195 -3.73 -2.56 18.36
C GLY A 195 -3.49 -1.15 17.82
N GLY A 196 -4.53 -0.49 17.30
CA GLY A 196 -4.48 0.88 16.73
C GLY A 196 -5.27 1.01 15.43
N ILE A 197 -5.39 2.22 14.87
CA ILE A 197 -5.85 2.43 13.49
C ILE A 197 -4.63 2.40 12.57
N TYR A 198 -4.67 1.55 11.54
CA TYR A 198 -3.59 1.38 10.58
C TYR A 198 -4.01 1.84 9.20
N SER A 199 -3.07 2.42 8.46
CA SER A 199 -3.26 2.75 7.06
C SER A 199 -1.95 2.60 6.28
N TYR A 200 -2.03 2.06 5.06
CA TYR A 200 -0.90 1.86 4.17
C TYR A 200 -1.29 2.12 2.71
N PHE A 201 -0.31 2.35 1.84
CA PHE A 201 -0.52 2.50 0.40
C PHE A 201 -0.63 1.12 -0.28
N ASN A 202 -1.74 0.84 -0.97
CA ASN A 202 -1.90 -0.38 -1.76
C ASN A 202 -1.81 -0.08 -3.26
N GLY A 203 -0.62 -0.22 -3.84
CA GLY A 203 -0.39 -0.01 -5.27
C GLY A 203 -0.60 -1.24 -6.16
N LEU A 204 -1.01 -2.38 -5.61
CA LEU A 204 -1.05 -3.66 -6.35
C LEU A 204 -2.06 -3.61 -7.50
N CYS A 205 -1.56 -3.85 -8.72
CA CYS A 205 -2.33 -3.84 -9.96
C CYS A 205 -3.13 -2.54 -10.21
N GLY A 206 -2.60 -1.38 -9.81
CA GLY A 206 -3.27 -0.09 -10.00
C GLY A 206 -3.59 0.29 -11.46
N ASP A 207 -3.06 -0.45 -12.44
CA ASP A 207 -3.30 -0.30 -13.87
C ASP A 207 -4.50 -1.13 -14.41
N ASN A 208 -5.01 -2.09 -13.63
CA ASN A 208 -6.21 -2.87 -13.98
C ASN A 208 -7.21 -2.90 -12.81
N ALA A 209 -8.40 -2.35 -13.04
CA ALA A 209 -9.41 -2.17 -11.99
C ALA A 209 -9.86 -3.49 -11.36
N PHE A 210 -10.13 -4.53 -12.16
CA PHE A 210 -10.54 -5.83 -11.62
C PHE A 210 -9.43 -6.47 -10.79
N PHE A 211 -8.19 -6.47 -11.26
CA PHE A 211 -7.06 -7.04 -10.54
C PHE A 211 -6.80 -6.28 -9.23
N HIS A 212 -6.87 -4.95 -9.26
CA HIS A 212 -6.75 -4.13 -8.07
C HIS A 212 -7.82 -4.49 -7.01
N VAL A 213 -9.07 -4.75 -7.42
CA VAL A 213 -10.13 -5.22 -6.53
C VAL A 213 -9.80 -6.59 -5.94
N VAL A 214 -9.29 -7.54 -6.74
CA VAL A 214 -8.86 -8.86 -6.25
C VAL A 214 -7.81 -8.70 -5.15
N TYR A 215 -6.76 -7.89 -5.37
CA TYR A 215 -5.71 -7.69 -4.37
C TYR A 215 -6.21 -6.92 -3.14
N CYS A 216 -7.10 -5.93 -3.29
CA CYS A 216 -7.75 -5.29 -2.15
C CYS A 216 -8.49 -6.33 -1.28
N GLN A 217 -9.32 -7.17 -1.89
CA GLN A 217 -10.08 -8.19 -1.15
C GLN A 217 -9.16 -9.24 -0.50
N LEU A 218 -8.08 -9.63 -1.19
CA LEU A 218 -7.08 -10.54 -0.65
C LEU A 218 -6.45 -10.00 0.63
N VAL A 219 -5.98 -8.73 0.60
CA VAL A 219 -5.39 -8.10 1.79
C VAL A 219 -6.42 -7.94 2.89
N ALA A 220 -7.67 -7.58 2.58
CA ALA A 220 -8.73 -7.52 3.59
C ALA A 220 -8.98 -8.87 4.28
N MET A 221 -8.91 -9.98 3.54
CA MET A 221 -9.04 -11.32 4.12
C MET A 221 -7.85 -11.69 5.01
N GLU A 222 -6.62 -11.38 4.59
CA GLU A 222 -5.43 -11.66 5.39
C GLU A 222 -5.39 -10.81 6.67
N LEU A 223 -5.74 -9.52 6.57
CA LEU A 223 -5.90 -8.64 7.74
C LEU A 223 -7.02 -9.10 8.67
N ALA A 224 -8.14 -9.59 8.14
CA ALA A 224 -9.22 -10.17 8.94
C ALA A 224 -8.76 -11.41 9.72
N ASN A 225 -7.90 -12.24 9.12
CA ASN A 225 -7.30 -13.39 9.81
C ASN A 225 -6.35 -12.97 10.94
N LEU A 226 -5.80 -11.75 10.90
CA LEU A 226 -5.02 -11.14 11.97
C LEU A 226 -5.89 -10.40 13.01
N GLY A 227 -7.21 -10.35 12.81
CA GLY A 227 -8.17 -9.74 13.73
C GLY A 227 -8.53 -8.28 13.43
N TYR A 228 -8.16 -7.75 12.25
CA TYR A 228 -8.53 -6.40 11.83
C TYR A 228 -9.82 -6.35 11.03
N SER A 229 -10.50 -5.21 11.08
CA SER A 229 -11.51 -4.83 10.09
C SER A 229 -10.89 -3.88 9.06
N THR A 230 -11.13 -4.14 7.78
CA THR A 230 -10.58 -3.34 6.67
C THR A 230 -11.69 -2.57 5.96
N GLN A 231 -11.45 -1.31 5.63
CA GLN A 231 -12.32 -0.48 4.80
C GLN A 231 -11.50 0.13 3.66
N PHE A 232 -12.01 0.02 2.43
CA PHE A 232 -11.46 0.71 1.27
C PHE A 232 -12.25 1.98 1.00
N ILE A 233 -11.55 3.11 0.86
CA ILE A 233 -12.14 4.40 0.55
C ILE A 233 -11.71 4.77 -0.87
N PRO A 234 -12.63 4.81 -1.85
CA PRO A 234 -12.29 5.27 -3.19
C PRO A 234 -11.99 6.77 -3.16
N LEU A 235 -10.85 7.16 -3.74
CA LEU A 235 -10.43 8.56 -3.84
C LEU A 235 -10.33 8.98 -5.31
N PRO A 236 -10.91 10.12 -5.71
CA PRO A 236 -10.78 10.64 -7.07
C PRO A 236 -9.37 11.21 -7.27
N VAL A 237 -8.48 10.44 -7.89
CA VAL A 237 -7.10 10.89 -8.18
C VAL A 237 -6.99 11.61 -9.54
N LYS A 238 -7.95 11.37 -10.45
CA LYS A 238 -7.94 11.94 -11.81
C LYS A 238 -7.95 13.47 -11.88
N ASP A 239 -8.42 14.14 -10.84
CA ASP A 239 -8.41 15.61 -10.78
C ASP A 239 -7.06 16.19 -10.33
N CYS A 240 -6.09 15.34 -9.98
CA CYS A 240 -4.77 15.71 -9.45
C CYS A 240 -3.60 15.34 -10.36
N VAL A 241 -3.85 14.58 -11.41
CA VAL A 241 -2.87 14.24 -12.45
C VAL A 241 -3.26 15.00 -13.70
N THR A 242 -2.63 16.15 -13.93
CA THR A 242 -2.74 16.83 -15.23
C THR A 242 -2.16 15.91 -16.30
N GLU A 243 -2.97 15.59 -17.32
CA GLU A 243 -2.56 14.87 -18.54
C GLU A 243 -1.32 15.47 -19.22
#